data_AF-A0A7S1D513-F1
#
_entry.id   AF-A0A7S1D513-F1
#
_cell.length_a   1.000
_cell.length_b   1.000
_cell.length_c   1.000
_cell.angle_alpha   90.00
_cell.angle_beta   90.00
_cell.angle_gamma   90.00
#
_symmetry.space_group_name_H-M   'P 1'
#
loop_
_entity.id
_entity.type
_entity.pdbx_description
1 polymer ?
#
loop_
_entity_poly.entity_id
_entity_poly.type
_entity_poly.pdbx_seq_one_letter_code
_entity_poly.pdbx_strand_id
1 'polypeptide(L)'
;FGKNFNFFQSSSGQYWMEIWPTEPHVVIPVPVLDPSAGGGENVPVPPGVVQSFHKTNPSYASDEHLLTGPNQHSRDRGSACCLRLEPVYYQDLLHNQTHNNNTNSNTTMLIQQQPYLLVGISHAKANQQLKVINTRTFLSRLYAFVPVKPFHVVAKSPLFCFANVDQTTPAPYYNLTHRKHLLVGGHDYKDCPTIHFVSGITENPNDPTRAVVAYGIEDCVSRMIELHKRDLALRLFTTLDTQVR
;
A
#
# COMPACT_ATOMS: atom_id res chain seq x y z
N PHE A 1 -19.84 8.32 3.07
CA PHE A 1 -19.35 7.26 2.15
C PHE A 1 -18.04 7.73 1.52
N GLY A 2 -17.21 6.79 1.02
CA GLY A 2 -15.90 7.08 0.41
C GLY A 2 -14.73 7.16 1.40
N LYS A 3 -13.52 6.82 0.91
CA LYS A 3 -12.20 6.64 1.58
C LYS A 3 -11.79 5.23 2.03
N ASN A 4 -12.71 4.30 2.30
CA ASN A 4 -12.38 2.95 2.81
C ASN A 4 -12.76 1.80 1.85
N PHE A 5 -12.75 2.04 0.54
CA PHE A 5 -12.91 0.98 -0.46
C PHE A 5 -12.29 1.38 -1.80
N ASN A 6 -11.86 0.38 -2.57
CA ASN A 6 -11.40 0.52 -3.95
C ASN A 6 -12.16 -0.46 -4.85
N PHE A 7 -12.23 -0.14 -6.14
CA PHE A 7 -12.71 -1.08 -7.16
C PHE A 7 -11.54 -1.60 -7.99
N PHE A 8 -11.57 -2.90 -8.31
CA PHE A 8 -10.59 -3.51 -9.21
C PHE A 8 -11.24 -4.60 -10.07
N GLN A 9 -10.55 -5.00 -11.13
CA GLN A 9 -10.94 -6.09 -12.00
C GLN A 9 -10.06 -7.32 -11.75
N SER A 10 -10.67 -8.49 -11.52
CA SER A 10 -9.94 -9.76 -11.43
C SER A 10 -9.46 -10.22 -12.80
N SER A 11 -8.53 -11.17 -12.86
CA SER A 11 -8.02 -11.73 -14.13
C SER A 11 -9.11 -12.40 -14.98
N SER A 12 -10.25 -12.75 -14.39
CA SER A 12 -11.47 -13.23 -15.05
C SER A 12 -12.38 -12.12 -15.60
N GLY A 13 -11.99 -10.85 -15.54
CA GLY A 13 -12.79 -9.70 -16.01
C GLY A 13 -13.90 -9.23 -15.05
N GLN A 14 -14.15 -9.93 -13.94
CA GLN A 14 -15.16 -9.57 -12.95
C GLN A 14 -14.69 -8.37 -12.09
N TYR A 15 -15.63 -7.49 -11.72
CA TYR A 15 -15.36 -6.36 -10.82
C TYR A 15 -15.54 -6.73 -9.35
N TRP A 16 -14.67 -6.16 -8.50
CA TRP A 16 -14.57 -6.41 -7.07
C TRP A 16 -14.43 -5.10 -6.30
N MET A 17 -15.00 -5.04 -5.11
CA MET A 17 -14.84 -3.95 -4.16
C MET A 17 -14.00 -4.42 -2.97
N GLU A 18 -12.77 -3.94 -2.88
CA GLU A 18 -11.93 -4.04 -1.68
C GLU A 18 -12.53 -3.17 -0.57
N ILE A 19 -12.64 -3.69 0.65
CA ILE A 19 -13.10 -2.93 1.84
C ILE A 19 -12.01 -2.82 2.90
N TRP A 20 -11.15 -3.85 2.99
CA TRP A 20 -10.03 -3.91 3.93
C TRP A 20 -8.76 -4.27 3.15
N PRO A 21 -7.86 -3.32 2.83
CA PRO A 21 -6.68 -3.58 1.99
C PRO A 21 -5.64 -4.53 2.61
N THR A 22 -5.78 -4.85 3.90
CA THR A 22 -4.85 -5.69 4.65
C THR A 22 -5.57 -6.53 5.70
N GLU A 23 -5.14 -7.78 5.86
CA GLU A 23 -5.45 -8.73 6.96
C GLU A 23 -6.54 -8.35 7.97
N PRO A 24 -7.75 -8.91 7.84
CA PRO A 24 -8.22 -9.73 6.72
C PRO A 24 -8.30 -8.91 5.43
N HIS A 25 -7.71 -9.37 4.31
CA HIS A 25 -8.05 -8.79 3.02
C HIS A 25 -9.50 -9.18 2.69
N VAL A 26 -10.38 -8.19 2.59
CA VAL A 26 -11.81 -8.41 2.31
C VAL A 26 -12.18 -7.72 1.01
N VAL A 27 -12.68 -8.52 0.07
CA VAL A 27 -13.26 -8.07 -1.20
C VAL A 27 -14.67 -8.64 -1.35
N ILE A 28 -15.58 -7.85 -1.92
CA ILE A 28 -16.96 -8.25 -2.23
C ILE A 28 -17.14 -8.19 -3.76
N PRO A 29 -17.80 -9.18 -4.40
CA PRO A 29 -18.07 -9.09 -5.83
C PRO A 29 -19.01 -7.91 -6.10
N VAL A 30 -18.66 -7.06 -7.06
CA VAL A 30 -19.60 -6.05 -7.55
C VAL A 30 -20.50 -6.75 -8.56
N PRO A 31 -21.83 -6.82 -8.34
CA PRO A 31 -22.74 -7.22 -9.41
C PRO A 31 -22.61 -6.20 -10.53
N VAL A 32 -22.33 -6.65 -11.75
CA VAL A 32 -22.39 -5.77 -12.91
C VAL A 32 -23.83 -5.29 -13.02
N LEU A 33 -24.03 -3.98 -12.86
CA LEU A 33 -25.32 -3.36 -13.15
C LEU A 33 -25.53 -3.45 -14.66
N ASP A 34 -26.22 -4.50 -15.09
CA ASP A 34 -26.83 -4.54 -16.42
C ASP A 34 -27.76 -3.32 -16.54
N PRO A 35 -27.52 -2.37 -17.47
CA PRO A 35 -28.40 -1.22 -17.64
C PRO A 35 -29.85 -1.59 -18.00
N SER A 36 -30.07 -2.84 -18.42
CA SER A 36 -31.38 -3.43 -18.71
C SER A 36 -32.13 -3.90 -17.45
N ALA A 37 -31.42 -4.11 -16.34
CA ALA A 37 -32.00 -4.59 -15.09
C ALA A 37 -32.68 -3.45 -14.31
N GLY A 38 -33.95 -3.20 -14.65
CA GLY A 38 -34.80 -2.25 -13.94
C GLY A 38 -34.80 -2.50 -12.43
N GLY A 39 -34.63 -1.43 -11.65
CA GLY A 39 -34.23 -1.53 -10.24
C GLY A 39 -35.21 -2.31 -9.35
N GLY A 40 -34.71 -3.37 -8.73
CA GLY A 40 -35.43 -4.17 -7.74
C GLY A 40 -34.52 -5.13 -6.95
N GLU A 41 -34.86 -5.28 -5.67
CA GLU A 41 -34.39 -6.31 -4.72
C GLU A 41 -32.99 -6.20 -4.09
N ASN A 42 -32.88 -6.86 -2.92
CA ASN A 42 -31.79 -6.70 -1.96
C ASN A 42 -30.66 -7.72 -2.21
N VAL A 43 -29.48 -7.25 -2.63
CA VAL A 43 -28.31 -8.11 -2.84
C VAL A 43 -27.80 -8.67 -1.48
N PRO A 44 -27.80 -9.99 -1.24
CA PRO A 44 -27.29 -10.56 0.01
C PRO A 44 -25.77 -10.50 0.10
N VAL A 45 -25.24 -10.19 1.28
CA VAL A 45 -23.78 -10.20 1.55
C VAL A 45 -23.31 -11.64 1.82
N PRO A 46 -22.38 -12.22 1.04
CA PRO A 46 -21.91 -13.59 1.28
C PRO A 46 -20.99 -13.68 2.51
N PRO A 47 -21.17 -14.67 3.41
CA PRO A 47 -20.25 -14.92 4.51
C PRO A 47 -19.05 -15.75 4.05
N GLY A 48 -17.83 -15.30 4.37
CA GLY A 48 -16.61 -16.05 4.05
C GLY A 48 -15.32 -15.25 4.20
N VAL A 49 -14.84 -15.08 5.44
CA VAL A 49 -13.54 -14.45 5.73
C VAL A 49 -12.53 -15.52 6.14
N VAL A 50 -11.37 -15.54 5.51
CA VAL A 50 -10.25 -16.48 5.80
C VAL A 50 -8.98 -15.65 6.05
N GLN A 51 -8.13 -16.08 7.00
CA GLN A 51 -6.94 -15.35 7.44
C GLN A 51 -5.72 -16.29 7.56
N SER A 52 -4.54 -15.83 7.12
CA SER A 52 -3.21 -16.40 7.44
C SER A 52 -2.10 -15.35 7.20
N PHE A 53 -0.85 -15.58 7.65
CA PHE A 53 0.08 -14.50 8.06
C PHE A 53 1.56 -14.60 7.59
N HIS A 54 2.25 -13.44 7.61
CA HIS A 54 3.73 -13.16 7.55
C HIS A 54 4.45 -13.28 6.17
N LYS A 55 5.40 -12.41 5.71
CA LYS A 55 5.95 -11.05 6.05
C LYS A 55 6.62 -10.47 4.72
N THR A 56 7.65 -9.62 4.47
CA THR A 56 8.70 -8.69 5.04
C THR A 56 9.42 -8.02 3.81
N ASN A 57 10.15 -6.87 3.77
CA ASN A 57 10.29 -5.65 4.59
C ASN A 57 11.11 -4.48 3.85
N PRO A 58 10.51 -3.56 3.06
CA PRO A 58 11.12 -2.40 2.33
C PRO A 58 11.85 -1.22 3.02
N SER A 59 12.42 -0.32 2.18
CA SER A 59 13.24 0.89 2.48
C SER A 59 12.74 1.83 3.58
N TYR A 60 13.53 1.98 4.64
CA TYR A 60 13.00 2.25 5.99
C TYR A 60 11.80 1.35 6.30
N ALA A 61 12.11 0.23 6.96
CA ALA A 61 11.39 0.02 8.19
C ALA A 61 11.77 1.17 9.11
N SER A 62 10.76 1.90 9.54
CA SER A 62 10.63 2.26 10.95
C SER A 62 11.22 1.17 11.85
N ASP A 63 11.81 1.54 12.98
CA ASP A 63 12.16 0.60 14.04
C ASP A 63 10.90 -0.04 14.70
N GLU A 64 9.76 -0.12 14.02
CA GLU A 64 8.54 -0.82 14.47
C GLU A 64 8.83 -2.25 14.91
N HIS A 65 9.83 -2.95 14.34
CA HIS A 65 10.14 -4.31 14.83
C HIS A 65 10.87 -4.32 16.18
N LEU A 66 11.54 -3.23 16.56
CA LEU A 66 12.17 -3.02 17.88
C LEU A 66 11.26 -2.27 18.86
N LEU A 67 10.34 -1.44 18.36
CA LEU A 67 9.48 -0.54 19.13
C LEU A 67 8.05 -1.07 19.31
N THR A 68 7.57 -1.97 18.45
CA THR A 68 6.21 -2.54 18.53
C THR A 68 6.26 -4.08 18.50
N GLY A 69 5.69 -4.70 19.53
CA GLY A 69 5.56 -6.16 19.59
C GLY A 69 4.65 -6.72 18.49
N PRO A 70 4.78 -8.00 18.12
CA PRO A 70 4.27 -8.58 16.87
C PRO A 70 2.74 -8.57 16.67
N ASN A 71 1.95 -8.13 17.65
CA ASN A 71 0.50 -8.35 17.71
C ASN A 71 -0.37 -7.06 17.73
N GLN A 72 0.20 -5.85 17.64
CA GLN A 72 -0.54 -4.60 17.91
C GLN A 72 -0.46 -3.51 16.83
N HIS A 73 -0.40 -3.93 15.56
CA HIS A 73 -0.65 -3.02 14.43
C HIS A 73 -2.07 -2.43 14.52
N SER A 74 -2.19 -1.10 14.37
CA SER A 74 -3.48 -0.50 14.04
C SER A 74 -3.92 -1.04 12.68
N ARG A 75 -5.12 -1.64 12.56
CA ARG A 75 -5.65 -2.04 11.25
C ARG A 75 -5.56 -0.88 10.27
N ASP A 76 -4.95 -1.12 9.11
CA ASP A 76 -4.82 -0.09 8.07
C ASP A 76 -6.20 0.39 7.61
N ARG A 77 -6.29 1.66 7.24
CA ARG A 77 -7.56 2.33 6.91
C ARG A 77 -7.40 3.23 5.71
N GLY A 78 -8.27 3.00 4.75
CA GLY A 78 -8.21 3.65 3.46
C GLY A 78 -7.01 3.18 2.64
N SER A 79 -7.26 3.12 1.35
CA SER A 79 -6.31 2.63 0.37
C SER A 79 -6.51 3.33 -0.94
N ALA A 80 -5.43 3.49 -1.69
CA ALA A 80 -5.44 3.84 -3.09
C ALA A 80 -5.08 2.57 -3.88
N CYS A 81 -6.01 2.07 -4.70
CA CYS A 81 -5.81 0.85 -5.48
C CYS A 81 -6.59 0.91 -6.81
N CYS A 82 -6.19 0.22 -7.89
CA CYS A 82 -5.06 -0.71 -7.98
C CYS A 82 -4.20 -0.45 -9.21
N LEU A 83 -2.88 -0.38 -9.01
CA LEU A 83 -1.89 -0.44 -10.07
C LEU A 83 -1.67 -1.89 -10.48
N ARG A 84 -1.54 -2.14 -11.79
CA ARG A 84 -1.09 -3.42 -12.33
C ARG A 84 0.44 -3.47 -12.32
N LEU A 85 1.01 -4.55 -11.79
CA LEU A 85 2.45 -4.79 -11.74
C LEU A 85 2.81 -6.06 -12.50
N GLU A 86 3.50 -5.92 -13.63
CA GLU A 86 3.94 -7.02 -14.49
C GLU A 86 5.09 -7.85 -13.86
N PRO A 87 5.20 -9.15 -14.17
CA PRO A 87 6.25 -10.03 -13.63
C PRO A 87 7.68 -9.56 -13.88
N VAL A 88 7.91 -8.83 -14.99
CA VAL A 88 9.22 -8.24 -15.35
C VAL A 88 9.78 -7.29 -14.27
N TYR A 89 8.94 -6.72 -13.41
CA TYR A 89 9.38 -5.81 -12.36
C TYR A 89 9.80 -6.52 -11.06
N TYR A 90 9.39 -7.78 -10.83
CA TYR A 90 9.56 -8.47 -9.54
C TYR A 90 10.10 -9.90 -9.59
N GLN A 91 10.08 -10.61 -10.72
CA GLN A 91 10.41 -12.04 -10.76
C GLN A 91 11.82 -12.36 -10.25
N ASP A 92 12.82 -11.56 -10.60
CA ASP A 92 14.20 -11.71 -10.13
C ASP A 92 14.35 -11.52 -8.61
N LEU A 93 13.56 -10.63 -8.01
CA LEU A 93 13.55 -10.39 -6.56
C LEU A 93 13.12 -11.65 -5.80
N LEU A 94 12.14 -12.38 -6.34
CA LEU A 94 11.68 -13.65 -5.77
C LEU A 94 12.74 -14.75 -5.84
N HIS A 95 13.44 -14.88 -6.98
CA HIS A 95 14.53 -15.87 -7.13
C HIS A 95 15.67 -15.59 -6.14
N ASN A 96 16.03 -14.31 -5.95
CA ASN A 96 17.04 -13.89 -4.99
C ASN A 96 16.64 -14.15 -3.52
N GLN A 97 15.35 -14.18 -3.19
CA GLN A 97 14.88 -14.63 -1.87
C GLN A 97 15.06 -16.14 -1.67
N THR A 98 14.62 -16.97 -2.63
CA THR A 98 14.66 -18.44 -2.51
C THR A 98 16.08 -19.02 -2.44
N HIS A 99 17.10 -18.31 -2.93
CA HIS A 99 18.50 -18.72 -2.76
C HIS A 99 19.09 -18.39 -1.37
N ASN A 100 18.50 -17.45 -0.63
CA ASN A 100 19.07 -16.94 0.62
C ASN A 100 18.28 -17.34 1.88
N ASN A 101 17.02 -17.77 1.76
CA ASN A 101 16.19 -18.19 2.90
C ASN A 101 15.19 -19.29 2.54
N ASN A 102 14.80 -20.08 3.54
CA ASN A 102 13.65 -21.01 3.49
C ASN A 102 12.30 -20.24 3.51
N THR A 103 12.14 -19.24 2.64
CA THR A 103 10.86 -18.55 2.44
C THR A 103 9.82 -19.51 1.86
N ASN A 104 8.62 -19.52 2.44
CA ASN A 104 7.50 -20.42 2.10
C ASN A 104 7.32 -20.59 0.58
N SER A 105 7.72 -21.74 0.05
CA SER A 105 7.65 -22.09 -1.38
C SER A 105 6.28 -21.81 -1.99
N ASN A 106 5.21 -22.12 -1.24
CA ASN A 106 3.82 -21.92 -1.64
C ASN A 106 3.50 -20.46 -2.03
N THR A 107 4.03 -19.47 -1.32
CA THR A 107 3.79 -18.05 -1.64
C THR A 107 4.54 -17.65 -2.91
N THR A 108 5.81 -18.05 -3.04
CA THR A 108 6.62 -17.78 -4.24
C THR A 108 6.01 -18.43 -5.48
N MET A 109 5.59 -19.70 -5.39
CA MET A 109 4.89 -20.40 -6.47
C MET A 109 3.56 -19.74 -6.83
N LEU A 110 2.76 -19.33 -5.83
CA LEU A 110 1.51 -18.60 -6.05
C LEU A 110 1.74 -17.30 -6.83
N ILE A 111 2.78 -16.53 -6.50
CA ILE A 111 3.14 -15.30 -7.24
C ILE A 111 3.64 -15.62 -8.66
N GLN A 112 4.52 -16.60 -8.81
CA GLN A 112 5.11 -17.00 -10.10
C GLN A 112 4.06 -17.48 -11.11
N GLN A 113 2.94 -18.03 -10.64
CA GLN A 113 1.81 -18.45 -11.46
C GLN A 113 0.91 -17.30 -11.93
N GLN A 114 1.08 -16.07 -11.43
CA GLN A 114 0.23 -14.94 -11.83
C GLN A 114 0.76 -14.18 -13.05
N PRO A 115 -0.11 -13.75 -13.99
CA PRO A 115 0.28 -12.92 -15.13
C PRO A 115 0.59 -11.46 -14.74
N TYR A 116 0.20 -11.03 -13.53
CA TYR A 116 0.50 -9.75 -12.89
C TYR A 116 0.10 -9.80 -11.42
N LEU A 117 0.57 -8.85 -10.62
CA LEU A 117 0.01 -8.54 -9.30
C LEU A 117 -0.80 -7.24 -9.35
N LEU A 118 -1.76 -7.11 -8.43
CA LEU A 118 -2.43 -5.83 -8.14
C LEU A 118 -1.77 -5.20 -6.92
N VAL A 119 -1.40 -3.92 -7.05
CA VAL A 119 -0.68 -3.16 -6.03
C VAL A 119 -1.53 -1.98 -5.58
N GLY A 120 -1.65 -1.81 -4.26
CA GLY A 120 -2.26 -0.64 -3.65
C GLY A 120 -1.37 -0.03 -2.57
N ILE A 121 -1.78 1.15 -2.09
CA ILE A 121 -1.17 1.82 -0.93
C ILE A 121 -2.22 1.94 0.16
N SER A 122 -1.99 1.35 1.35
CA SER A 122 -2.84 1.47 2.55
C SER A 122 -2.23 2.39 3.59
N HIS A 123 -3.02 2.92 4.52
CA HIS A 123 -2.53 3.82 5.59
C HIS A 123 -2.70 3.23 6.99
N ALA A 124 -1.60 3.15 7.75
CA ALA A 124 -1.64 2.90 9.18
C ALA A 124 -1.69 4.24 9.94
N LYS A 125 -2.48 4.30 11.02
CA LYS A 125 -2.40 5.43 11.95
C LYS A 125 -1.23 5.17 12.90
N ALA A 126 -0.23 6.04 12.93
CA ALA A 126 0.87 5.88 13.86
C ALA A 126 0.34 5.95 15.31
N ASN A 127 0.62 4.91 16.09
CA ASN A 127 0.01 4.69 17.40
C ASN A 127 0.88 5.25 18.53
N GLN A 128 0.40 5.17 19.78
CA GLN A 128 1.15 5.61 20.96
C GLN A 128 2.40 4.74 21.25
N GLN A 129 2.51 3.54 20.66
CA GLN A 129 3.60 2.59 20.93
C GLN A 129 4.86 2.91 20.10
N LEU A 130 4.67 3.43 18.89
CA LEU A 130 5.68 4.20 18.16
C LEU A 130 6.12 5.49 18.89
N LYS A 131 5.58 5.78 20.09
CA LYS A 131 5.81 7.01 20.86
C LYS A 131 5.62 8.26 20.00
N VAL A 132 4.62 8.23 19.11
CA VAL A 132 4.36 9.35 18.20
C VAL A 132 3.74 10.49 18.99
N ILE A 133 4.43 11.62 19.05
CA ILE A 133 3.99 12.78 19.83
C ILE A 133 2.73 13.40 19.19
N ASN A 134 2.63 13.33 17.86
CA ASN A 134 1.52 13.88 17.09
C ASN A 134 0.40 12.84 16.88
N THR A 135 -0.66 12.91 17.68
CA THR A 135 -1.76 11.91 17.75
C THR A 135 -2.65 11.80 16.50
N ARG A 136 -2.32 12.49 15.40
CA ARG A 136 -3.04 12.48 14.11
C ARG A 136 -2.20 11.94 12.95
N THR A 137 -1.02 11.38 13.21
CA THR A 137 -0.13 10.88 12.17
C THR A 137 -0.69 9.69 11.41
N PHE A 138 -0.56 9.73 10.09
CA PHE A 138 -0.80 8.61 9.18
C PHE A 138 0.46 8.34 8.36
N LEU A 139 0.81 7.07 8.23
CA LEU A 139 1.91 6.59 7.39
C LEU A 139 1.36 5.55 6.42
N SER A 140 1.94 5.50 5.24
CA SER A 140 1.51 4.66 4.12
C SER A 140 2.33 3.38 4.01
N ARG A 141 1.78 2.32 3.41
CA ARG A 141 2.54 1.16 2.95
C ARG A 141 2.02 0.65 1.62
N LEU A 142 2.90 0.12 0.77
CA LEU A 142 2.47 -0.74 -0.34
C LEU A 142 1.97 -2.08 0.19
N TYR A 143 1.00 -2.64 -0.50
CA TYR A 143 0.62 -4.05 -0.45
C TYR A 143 0.40 -4.56 -1.88
N ALA A 144 0.66 -5.84 -2.11
CA ALA A 144 0.42 -6.48 -3.39
C ALA A 144 -0.35 -7.78 -3.20
N PHE A 145 -1.34 -8.04 -4.06
CA PHE A 145 -2.18 -9.23 -4.02
C PHE A 145 -2.37 -9.87 -5.39
N VAL A 146 -2.72 -11.15 -5.40
CA VAL A 146 -2.96 -11.91 -6.65
C VAL A 146 -4.33 -11.56 -7.25
N PRO A 147 -4.47 -11.44 -8.58
CA PRO A 147 -5.72 -11.03 -9.24
C PRO A 147 -6.76 -12.16 -9.36
N VAL A 148 -6.56 -13.28 -8.66
CA VAL A 148 -7.41 -14.48 -8.61
C VAL A 148 -7.93 -14.71 -7.19
N LYS A 149 -9.10 -15.34 -7.05
CA LYS A 149 -9.63 -15.73 -5.73
C LYS A 149 -8.64 -16.64 -4.97
N PRO A 150 -8.50 -16.50 -3.63
CA PRO A 150 -9.22 -15.58 -2.74
C PRO A 150 -8.51 -14.22 -2.56
N PHE A 151 -7.74 -13.77 -3.56
CA PHE A 151 -7.05 -12.47 -3.57
C PHE A 151 -6.01 -12.32 -2.44
N HIS A 152 -5.25 -13.37 -2.16
CA HIS A 152 -4.19 -13.35 -1.14
C HIS A 152 -3.25 -12.15 -1.32
N VAL A 153 -3.03 -11.39 -0.24
CA VAL A 153 -1.96 -10.39 -0.14
C VAL A 153 -0.63 -11.14 0.01
N VAL A 154 0.24 -11.00 -0.98
CA VAL A 154 1.50 -11.75 -1.13
C VAL A 154 2.73 -10.95 -0.73
N ALA A 155 2.63 -9.62 -0.65
CA ALA A 155 3.70 -8.75 -0.14
C ALA A 155 3.14 -7.51 0.56
N LYS A 156 3.87 -7.01 1.57
CA LYS A 156 3.54 -5.78 2.33
C LYS A 156 4.79 -5.01 2.71
N SER A 157 4.63 -3.70 2.78
CA SER A 157 5.70 -2.76 3.12
C SER A 157 5.68 -2.32 4.60
N PRO A 158 6.82 -2.06 5.26
CA PRO A 158 6.88 -1.15 6.39
C PRO A 158 6.42 0.25 6.00
N LEU A 159 6.17 1.06 7.02
CA LEU A 159 5.56 2.36 6.87
C LEU A 159 6.51 3.37 6.22
N PHE A 160 5.96 4.23 5.38
CA PHE A 160 6.62 5.38 4.76
C PHE A 160 5.70 6.59 4.72
N CYS A 161 6.26 7.71 4.29
CA CYS A 161 5.58 8.94 3.95
C CYS A 161 6.25 9.47 2.68
N PHE A 162 5.52 10.18 1.80
CA PHE A 162 6.19 10.96 0.77
C PHE A 162 6.69 12.26 1.37
N ALA A 163 7.92 12.62 1.01
CA ALA A 163 8.61 13.72 1.66
C ALA A 163 7.96 15.08 1.38
N ASN A 164 8.16 16.01 2.31
CA ASN A 164 8.15 17.44 2.02
C ASN A 164 9.25 17.73 0.98
N VAL A 165 8.90 17.72 -0.31
CA VAL A 165 9.86 18.13 -1.35
C VAL A 165 10.05 19.64 -1.26
N ASP A 166 11.29 20.04 -0.94
CA ASP A 166 11.77 21.42 -1.01
C ASP A 166 11.43 22.02 -2.37
N GLN A 167 10.74 23.16 -2.36
CA GLN A 167 10.45 23.91 -3.57
C GLN A 167 11.38 25.12 -3.62
N THR A 168 12.22 25.17 -4.67
CA THR A 168 13.15 26.28 -4.95
C THR A 168 12.43 27.62 -5.14
N THR A 169 11.14 27.60 -5.43
CA THR A 169 10.22 28.72 -5.30
C THR A 169 9.19 28.45 -4.18
N PRO A 170 9.02 29.34 -3.19
CA PRO A 170 8.11 29.11 -2.09
C PRO A 170 6.64 29.25 -2.55
N ALA A 171 5.97 28.13 -2.78
CA ALA A 171 4.52 28.12 -2.99
C ALA A 171 3.79 28.72 -1.78
N PRO A 172 2.60 29.34 -1.94
CA PRO A 172 1.88 30.01 -0.85
C PRO A 172 1.55 29.11 0.34
N TYR A 173 1.54 27.79 0.15
CA TYR A 173 1.26 26.79 1.19
C TYR A 173 2.52 26.15 1.81
N TYR A 174 3.73 26.54 1.39
CA TYR A 174 5.00 26.01 1.91
C TYR A 174 5.07 26.04 3.44
N ASN A 175 4.66 27.18 4.04
CA ASN A 175 4.63 27.37 5.49
C ASN A 175 3.62 26.47 6.23
N LEU A 176 2.68 25.82 5.53
CA LEU A 176 1.70 24.91 6.15
C LEU A 176 2.22 23.46 6.23
N THR A 177 3.08 23.05 5.30
CA THR A 177 3.59 21.67 5.21
C THR A 177 4.94 21.47 5.91
N HIS A 178 5.84 22.46 5.88
CA HIS A 178 7.21 22.37 6.42
C HIS A 178 7.35 22.79 7.90
N ARG A 179 6.25 22.77 8.67
CA ARG A 179 6.25 23.12 10.12
C ARG A 179 5.87 21.97 11.05
N LYS A 180 5.60 20.78 10.51
CA LYS A 180 5.01 19.65 11.23
C LYS A 180 5.65 18.34 10.78
N HIS A 181 6.77 17.98 11.41
CA HIS A 181 7.46 16.74 11.10
C HIS A 181 6.92 15.56 11.92
N LEU A 182 7.17 14.35 11.46
CA LEU A 182 6.95 13.13 12.23
C LEU A 182 7.92 13.06 13.41
N LEU A 183 7.37 13.14 14.63
CA LEU A 183 8.12 12.94 15.87
C LEU A 183 7.83 11.55 16.45
N VAL A 184 8.81 10.65 16.39
CA VAL A 184 8.72 9.23 16.81
C VAL A 184 9.77 8.96 17.88
N GLY A 185 9.36 8.64 19.10
CA GLY A 185 10.29 8.30 20.19
C GLY A 185 11.21 9.42 20.66
N GLY A 186 11.00 10.66 20.20
CA GLY A 186 11.90 11.79 20.41
C GLY A 186 12.82 12.11 19.22
N HIS A 187 12.81 11.29 18.16
CA HIS A 187 13.51 11.57 16.90
C HIS A 187 12.61 12.37 15.93
N ASP A 188 13.22 13.34 15.25
CA ASP A 188 12.59 14.29 14.32
C ASP A 188 12.87 13.90 12.87
N TYR A 189 11.90 13.24 12.23
CA TYR A 189 11.96 12.83 10.83
C TYR A 189 11.52 14.00 9.94
N LYS A 190 12.43 14.98 9.74
CA LYS A 190 12.15 16.28 9.11
C LYS A 190 11.46 16.19 7.75
N ASP A 191 11.90 15.27 6.91
CA ASP A 191 11.37 15.09 5.56
C ASP A 191 9.93 14.54 5.58
N CYS A 192 9.53 13.89 6.66
CA CYS A 192 8.25 13.22 6.81
C CYS A 192 7.21 14.16 7.45
N PRO A 193 6.15 14.59 6.73
CA PRO A 193 5.09 15.41 7.32
C PRO A 193 4.28 14.62 8.35
N THR A 194 3.66 15.33 9.30
CA THR A 194 2.81 14.72 10.33
C THR A 194 1.60 14.02 9.73
N ILE A 195 0.90 14.67 8.79
CA ILE A 195 -0.25 14.09 8.07
C ILE A 195 0.13 13.89 6.60
N HIS A 196 0.18 12.62 6.20
CA HIS A 196 0.35 12.17 4.84
C HIS A 196 -0.80 11.23 4.46
N PHE A 197 -1.41 11.39 3.27
CA PHE A 197 -2.47 10.49 2.81
C PHE A 197 -2.48 10.33 1.29
N VAL A 198 -2.09 9.16 0.79
CA VAL A 198 -2.25 8.80 -0.64
C VAL A 198 -3.74 8.62 -0.96
N SER A 199 -4.20 9.32 -1.99
CA SER A 199 -5.58 9.33 -2.48
C SER A 199 -5.78 8.54 -3.77
N GLY A 200 -4.71 8.28 -4.54
CA GLY A 200 -4.78 7.51 -5.79
C GLY A 200 -3.43 6.95 -6.23
N ILE A 201 -3.46 5.82 -6.92
CA ILE A 201 -2.33 5.26 -7.67
C ILE A 201 -2.85 4.76 -9.02
N THR A 202 -2.15 5.08 -10.10
CA THR A 202 -2.50 4.68 -11.47
C THR A 202 -1.23 4.48 -12.29
N GLU A 203 -1.35 3.78 -13.42
CA GLU A 203 -0.32 3.77 -14.46
C GLU A 203 -0.21 5.16 -15.12
N ASN A 204 0.98 5.56 -15.57
CA ASN A 204 1.16 6.79 -16.34
C ASN A 204 0.70 6.54 -17.80
N PRO A 205 -0.28 7.29 -18.34
CA PRO A 205 -0.80 7.06 -19.68
C PRO A 205 0.22 7.29 -20.81
N ASN A 206 1.35 7.95 -20.52
CA ASN A 206 2.43 8.19 -21.48
C ASN A 206 3.61 7.21 -21.32
N ASP A 207 3.69 6.49 -20.20
CA ASP A 207 4.79 5.56 -19.89
C ASP A 207 4.29 4.40 -19.00
N PRO A 208 3.98 3.22 -19.57
CA PRO A 208 3.46 2.07 -18.82
C PRO A 208 4.50 1.43 -17.87
N THR A 209 5.75 1.91 -17.87
CA THR A 209 6.76 1.53 -16.87
C THR A 209 6.65 2.35 -15.58
N ARG A 210 5.86 3.44 -15.59
CA ARG A 210 5.73 4.38 -14.47
C ARG A 210 4.33 4.38 -13.86
N ALA A 211 4.28 4.68 -12.58
CA ALA A 211 3.05 4.86 -11.82
C ALA A 211 2.96 6.29 -11.31
N VAL A 212 1.80 6.92 -11.49
CA VAL A 212 1.48 8.22 -10.89
C VAL A 212 0.82 7.96 -9.54
N VAL A 213 1.36 8.57 -8.48
CA VAL A 213 0.82 8.49 -7.12
C VAL A 213 0.34 9.87 -6.69
N ALA A 214 -0.95 10.00 -6.39
CA ALA A 214 -1.57 11.23 -5.92
C ALA A 214 -1.76 11.20 -4.39
N TYR A 215 -1.35 12.26 -3.70
CA TYR A 215 -1.34 12.30 -2.23
C TYR A 215 -1.55 13.70 -1.66
N GLY A 216 -2.05 13.76 -0.43
CA GLY A 216 -2.19 14.98 0.36
C GLY A 216 -1.13 15.10 1.46
N ILE A 217 -0.71 16.34 1.73
CA ILE A 217 0.14 16.73 2.87
C ILE A 217 -0.64 17.72 3.74
N GLU A 218 -0.66 17.47 5.06
CA GLU A 218 -1.23 18.35 6.10
C GLU A 218 -2.72 18.73 5.92
N ASP A 219 -3.48 17.93 5.18
CA ASP A 219 -4.84 18.24 4.68
C ASP A 219 -4.93 19.60 3.94
N CYS A 220 -3.80 20.16 3.51
CA CYS A 220 -3.67 21.50 2.92
C CYS A 220 -3.20 21.49 1.46
N VAL A 221 -2.36 20.53 1.06
CA VAL A 221 -1.71 20.52 -0.26
C VAL A 221 -1.80 19.14 -0.91
N SER A 222 -2.42 19.07 -2.08
CA SER A 222 -2.34 17.90 -2.97
C SER A 222 -1.06 17.94 -3.81
N ARG A 223 -0.41 16.79 -3.98
CA ARG A 223 0.73 16.58 -4.86
C ARG A 223 0.53 15.30 -5.69
N MET A 224 1.29 15.21 -6.78
CA MET A 224 1.46 13.97 -7.55
C MET A 224 2.96 13.75 -7.75
N ILE A 225 3.37 12.48 -7.77
CA ILE A 225 4.73 12.05 -8.12
C ILE A 225 4.66 10.89 -9.11
N GLU A 226 5.72 10.71 -9.88
CA GLU A 226 5.91 9.52 -10.72
C GLU A 226 7.01 8.63 -10.16
N LEU A 227 6.72 7.34 -10.01
CA LEU A 227 7.64 6.30 -9.57
C LEU A 227 7.76 5.24 -10.66
N HIS A 228 8.94 4.61 -10.83
CA HIS A 228 9.04 3.50 -11.77
C HIS A 228 8.45 2.23 -11.12
N LYS A 229 7.76 1.38 -11.88
CA LYS A 229 7.13 0.14 -11.37
C LYS A 229 8.14 -0.78 -10.68
N ARG A 230 9.40 -0.77 -11.12
CA ARG A 230 10.51 -1.46 -10.44
C ARG A 230 10.76 -0.97 -9.02
N ASP A 231 10.60 0.33 -8.74
CA ASP A 231 10.86 0.90 -7.41
C ASP A 231 9.79 0.42 -6.43
N LEU A 232 8.54 0.29 -6.90
CA LEU A 232 7.44 -0.30 -6.15
C LEU A 232 7.66 -1.79 -5.88
N ALA A 233 8.26 -2.53 -6.83
CA ALA A 233 8.62 -3.93 -6.65
C ALA A 233 9.81 -4.13 -5.69
N LEU A 234 10.89 -3.35 -5.85
CA LEU A 234 12.02 -3.31 -4.92
C LEU A 234 11.57 -2.94 -3.51
N ARG A 235 10.65 -1.96 -3.40
CA ARG A 235 9.95 -1.68 -2.16
C ARG A 235 9.27 -2.97 -1.68
N LEU A 236 8.27 -3.50 -2.38
CA LEU A 236 7.49 -4.68 -1.94
C LEU A 236 8.32 -5.92 -1.54
N PHE A 237 9.45 -6.20 -2.20
CA PHE A 237 10.14 -7.51 -2.11
C PHE A 237 11.60 -7.49 -1.60
N THR A 238 12.24 -6.33 -1.38
CA THR A 238 13.64 -6.29 -0.89
C THR A 238 13.71 -6.06 0.62
N THR A 239 14.17 -7.08 1.36
CA THR A 239 14.40 -7.00 2.81
C THR A 239 15.63 -6.15 3.15
N LEU A 240 15.45 -5.22 4.11
CA LEU A 240 16.44 -4.23 4.54
C LEU A 240 17.80 -4.77 5.00
N ASP A 241 17.90 -6.03 5.42
CA ASP A 241 19.17 -6.63 5.88
C ASP A 241 20.27 -6.63 4.79
N THR A 242 19.90 -6.35 3.53
CA THR A 242 20.81 -6.16 2.39
C THR A 242 21.31 -4.71 2.20
N GLN A 243 20.92 -3.77 3.05
CA GLN A 243 21.32 -2.35 3.00
C GLN A 243 22.39 -1.96 4.05
N VAL A 244 22.89 -2.91 4.85
CA VAL A 244 23.90 -2.67 5.90
C VAL A 244 25.11 -3.60 5.73
N ARG A 245 25.86 -3.39 4.64
CA ARG A 245 27.24 -3.86 4.40
C ARG A 245 28.00 -2.86 3.55
#